data_AF-A0A432WBZ2-F1
#
_entry.id   AF-A0A432WBZ2-F1
#
_cell.length_a   1.000
_cell.length_b   1.000
_cell.length_c   1.000
_cell.angle_alpha   90.00
_cell.angle_beta   90.00
_cell.angle_gamma   90.00
#
_symmetry.space_group_name_H-M   'P 1'
#
loop_
_entity.id
_entity.type
_entity.pdbx_description
1 polymer ?
#
loop_
_entity_poly.entity_id
_entity_poly.type
_entity_poly.pdbx_seq_one_letter_code
_entity_poly.pdbx_strand_id
1 'polypeptide(L)'
;MKYSIEEMQHAYAELNKKERPLAAFFGAIGGALPVAALYLLFGEMGGVLAVMLLLPPVVIGLFARYTGFPYRLKVRLPIGLIAMILHIAGCWLLQLNPLLYLLAPVCAGIAISMSKVKLSKLQDLAIDRAKMGGLGVEKEA
;
A
#
# COMPACT_ATOMS: atom_id res chain seq x y z
N MET A 1 -10.45 5.83 -28.16
CA MET A 1 -9.06 5.83 -28.69
C MET A 1 -8.55 4.40 -28.68
N LYS A 2 -7.94 3.96 -29.79
CA LYS A 2 -7.37 2.61 -29.93
C LYS A 2 -5.84 2.80 -29.87
N TYR A 3 -5.22 2.33 -28.79
CA TYR A 3 -3.77 2.43 -28.60
C TYR A 3 -3.05 1.35 -29.41
N SER A 4 -1.83 1.63 -29.86
CA SER A 4 -1.00 0.65 -30.56
C SER A 4 -0.42 -0.39 -29.59
N ILE A 5 -0.02 -1.55 -30.10
CA ILE A 5 0.64 -2.60 -29.29
C ILE A 5 1.97 -2.10 -28.74
N GLU A 6 2.73 -1.37 -29.55
CA GLU A 6 4.02 -0.79 -29.18
C GLU A 6 3.88 0.24 -28.05
N GLU A 7 2.85 1.09 -28.11
CA GLU A 7 2.54 2.06 -27.04
C GLU A 7 2.21 1.35 -25.72
N MET A 8 1.44 0.25 -25.78
CA MET A 8 1.11 -0.54 -24.60
C MET A 8 2.32 -1.29 -24.03
N GLN A 9 3.19 -1.83 -24.88
CA GLN A 9 4.44 -2.47 -24.44
C GLN A 9 5.36 -1.45 -23.76
N HIS A 10 5.52 -0.27 -24.36
CA HIS A 10 6.32 0.79 -23.77
C HIS A 10 5.76 1.26 -22.42
N ALA A 11 4.43 1.45 -22.33
CA ALA A 11 3.78 1.83 -21.08
C ALA A 11 3.94 0.77 -19.99
N TYR A 12 3.88 -0.52 -20.34
CA TYR A 12 4.11 -1.63 -19.40
C TYR A 12 5.57 -1.71 -18.93
N ALA A 13 6.52 -1.56 -19.85
CA ALA A 13 7.94 -1.53 -19.53
C ALA A 13 8.28 -0.35 -18.60
N GLU A 14 7.70 0.82 -18.85
CA GLU A 14 7.88 2.00 -18.01
C GLU A 14 7.33 1.79 -16.59
N LEU A 15 6.16 1.14 -16.46
CA LEU A 15 5.60 0.77 -15.16
C LEU A 15 6.52 -0.16 -14.38
N ASN A 16 7.05 -1.21 -15.03
CA ASN A 16 7.98 -2.14 -14.39
C ASN A 16 9.28 -1.46 -13.96
N LYS A 17 9.80 -0.54 -14.78
CA LYS A 17 11.00 0.23 -14.44
C LYS A 17 10.79 1.18 -13.26
N LYS A 18 9.58 1.70 -13.08
CA LYS A 18 9.21 2.61 -11.99
C LYS A 18 8.89 1.89 -10.68
N GLU A 19 8.35 0.67 -10.74
CA GLU A 19 8.04 -0.12 -9.56
C GLU A 19 9.32 -0.51 -8.81
N ARG A 20 9.41 -0.12 -7.53
CA ARG A 20 10.52 -0.41 -6.64
C ARG A 20 10.01 -1.10 -5.38
N PRO A 21 9.87 -2.44 -5.38
CA PRO A 21 9.25 -3.18 -4.28
C PRO A 21 9.91 -2.95 -2.92
N LEU A 22 11.25 -2.97 -2.87
CA LEU A 22 12.00 -2.74 -1.64
C LEU A 22 11.82 -1.31 -1.13
N ALA A 23 11.83 -0.31 -2.02
CA ALA A 23 11.60 1.08 -1.64
C ALA A 23 10.16 1.29 -1.12
N ALA A 24 9.16 0.60 -1.68
CA ALA A 24 7.79 0.62 -1.18
C ALA A 24 7.71 0.02 0.24
N PHE A 25 8.38 -1.12 0.46
CA PHE A 25 8.43 -1.77 1.77
C PHE A 25 9.10 -0.89 2.83
N PHE A 26 10.29 -0.36 2.55
CA PHE A 26 10.97 0.56 3.48
C PHE A 26 10.23 1.89 3.63
N GLY A 27 9.53 2.36 2.59
CA GLY A 27 8.62 3.50 2.69
C GLY A 27 7.48 3.25 3.66
N ALA A 28 6.86 2.06 3.62
CA ALA A 28 5.84 1.66 4.58
C ALA A 28 6.37 1.67 6.02
N ILE A 29 7.59 1.16 6.25
CA ILE A 29 8.27 1.23 7.55
C ILE A 29 8.52 2.70 7.95
N GLY A 30 9.01 3.52 7.01
CA GLY A 30 9.22 4.95 7.22
C GLY A 30 7.93 5.69 7.61
N GLY A 31 6.79 5.33 7.01
CA GLY A 31 5.47 5.86 7.37
C GLY A 31 4.93 5.33 8.69
N ALA A 32 5.35 4.14 9.13
CA ALA A 32 4.97 3.57 10.42
C ALA A 32 5.65 4.29 11.60
N LEU A 33 6.86 4.82 11.42
CA LEU A 33 7.59 5.55 12.47
C LEU A 33 6.85 6.79 13.03
N PRO A 34 6.44 7.78 12.21
CA PRO A 34 5.72 8.95 12.74
C PRO A 34 4.38 8.56 13.37
N VAL A 35 3.74 7.52 12.85
CA VAL A 35 2.50 6.97 13.38
C VAL A 35 2.71 6.31 14.75
N ALA A 36 3.79 5.53 14.92
CA ALA A 36 4.15 4.94 16.21
C ALA A 36 4.46 6.01 17.25
N ALA A 37 5.16 7.09 16.85
CA ALA A 37 5.40 8.24 17.72
C ALA A 37 4.08 8.91 18.17
N LEU A 38 3.10 9.05 17.28
CA LEU A 38 1.78 9.53 17.65
C LEU A 38 1.11 8.60 18.67
N TYR A 39 1.13 7.28 18.46
CA TYR A 39 0.53 6.34 19.42
C TYR A 39 1.11 6.48 20.83
N LEU A 40 2.42 6.69 20.96
CA LEU A 40 3.04 6.93 22.27
C LEU A 40 2.52 8.22 22.91
N LEU A 41 2.48 9.32 22.16
CA LEU A 41 1.99 10.61 22.65
C LEU A 41 0.54 10.51 23.15
N PHE A 42 -0.33 9.83 22.41
CA PHE A 42 -1.74 9.66 22.79
C PHE A 42 -1.93 8.70 23.97
N GLY A 43 -1.06 7.71 24.11
CA GLY A 43 -1.01 6.86 25.29
C GLY A 43 -0.76 7.67 26.56
N GLU A 44 0.13 8.66 26.52
CA GLU A 44 0.38 9.57 27.65
C GLU A 44 -0.78 10.52 27.93
N MET A 45 -1.52 10.94 26.89
CA MET A 45 -2.68 11.83 27.03
C MET A 45 -3.96 11.11 27.50
N GLY A 46 -3.95 9.78 27.66
CA GLY A 46 -5.08 9.00 28.16
C GLY A 46 -6.30 8.96 27.23
N GLY A 47 -6.13 9.29 25.95
CA GLY A 47 -7.23 9.41 25.00
C GLY A 47 -6.91 8.78 23.65
N VAL A 48 -7.88 8.05 23.10
CA VAL A 48 -7.81 7.52 21.73
C VAL A 48 -8.86 8.21 20.86
N LEU A 49 -8.41 8.97 19.87
CA LEU A 49 -9.28 9.53 18.86
C LEU A 49 -9.59 8.47 17.80
N ALA A 50 -10.85 8.33 17.40
CA ALA A 50 -11.26 7.39 16.34
C ALA A 50 -10.48 7.60 15.02
N VAL A 51 -10.04 8.84 14.77
CA VAL A 51 -9.16 9.20 13.64
C VAL A 51 -7.84 8.41 13.66
N MET A 52 -7.32 8.06 14.83
CA MET A 52 -6.10 7.26 14.98
C MET A 52 -6.26 5.79 14.59
N LEU A 53 -7.48 5.27 14.41
CA LEU A 53 -7.66 3.90 13.91
C LEU A 53 -7.45 3.82 12.39
N LEU A 54 -7.69 4.94 11.69
CA LEU A 54 -7.67 5.00 10.22
C LEU A 54 -6.47 5.77 9.66
N LEU A 55 -5.94 6.74 10.41
CA LEU A 55 -4.78 7.51 10.00
C LEU A 55 -3.51 6.64 9.80
N PRO A 56 -3.15 5.71 10.71
CA PRO A 56 -2.01 4.81 10.55
C PRO A 56 -1.93 4.08 9.21
N PRO A 57 -2.95 3.30 8.80
CA PRO A 57 -2.86 2.58 7.53
C PRO A 57 -2.83 3.51 6.31
N VAL A 58 -3.45 4.69 6.40
CA VAL A 58 -3.40 5.70 5.32
C VAL A 58 -1.98 6.24 5.16
N VAL A 59 -1.33 6.67 6.25
CA VAL A 59 0.03 7.22 6.20
C VAL A 59 1.02 6.18 5.69
N ILE A 60 0.96 4.95 6.20
CA ILE A 60 1.80 3.83 5.75
C ILE A 60 1.63 3.60 4.24
N GLY A 61 0.39 3.54 3.76
CA GLY A 61 0.09 3.36 2.35
C GLY A 61 0.62 4.50 1.48
N LEU A 62 0.41 5.75 1.89
CA LEU A 62 0.86 6.93 1.14
C LEU A 62 2.39 7.02 1.05
N PHE A 63 3.10 6.74 2.15
CA PHE A 63 4.56 6.72 2.14
C PHE A 63 5.10 5.64 1.19
N ALA A 64 4.56 4.42 1.27
CA ALA A 64 4.96 3.34 0.38
C ALA A 64 4.68 3.65 -1.10
N ARG A 65 3.57 4.35 -1.37
CA ARG A 65 3.24 4.85 -2.70
C ARG A 65 4.27 5.84 -3.22
N TYR A 66 4.66 6.80 -2.39
CA TYR A 66 5.60 7.86 -2.75
C TYR A 66 7.01 7.32 -3.02
N THR A 67 7.47 6.36 -2.23
CA THR A 67 8.84 5.84 -2.32
C THR A 67 9.03 4.76 -3.38
N GLY A 68 8.05 3.86 -3.56
CA GLY A 68 8.25 2.66 -4.35
C GLY A 68 7.29 2.44 -5.51
N PHE A 69 6.33 3.33 -5.73
CA PHE A 69 5.40 3.30 -6.86
C PHE A 69 4.73 1.92 -7.11
N PRO A 70 4.19 1.24 -6.07
CA PRO A 70 3.71 -0.13 -6.22
C PRO A 70 2.37 -0.15 -6.96
N TYR A 71 2.30 -0.92 -8.04
CA TYR A 71 1.07 -1.11 -8.82
C TYR A 71 0.59 -2.56 -8.75
N ARG A 72 1.52 -3.52 -8.68
CA ARG A 72 1.20 -4.95 -8.53
C ARG A 72 0.63 -5.21 -7.13
N LEU A 73 -0.35 -6.13 -7.04
CA LEU A 73 -0.93 -6.50 -5.74
C LEU A 73 0.10 -7.21 -4.86
N LYS A 74 0.93 -8.09 -5.43
CA LYS A 74 1.97 -8.84 -4.72
C LYS A 74 2.92 -7.93 -3.92
N VAL A 75 3.28 -6.77 -4.48
CA VAL A 75 4.15 -5.77 -3.82
C VAL A 75 3.42 -5.02 -2.71
N ARG A 76 2.09 -4.87 -2.82
CA ARG A 76 1.26 -4.14 -1.86
C ARG A 76 0.83 -4.98 -0.65
N LEU A 77 0.76 -6.30 -0.78
CA LEU A 77 0.41 -7.19 0.33
C LEU A 77 1.33 -7.02 1.56
N PRO A 78 2.67 -6.98 1.43
CA PRO A 78 3.56 -6.70 2.55
C PRO A 78 3.28 -5.36 3.26
N ILE A 79 2.87 -4.32 2.52
CA ILE A 79 2.50 -3.01 3.09
C ILE A 79 1.26 -3.15 3.99
N GLY A 80 0.27 -3.91 3.54
CA GLY A 80 -0.92 -4.23 4.33
C GLY A 80 -0.58 -4.98 5.61
N LEU A 81 0.35 -5.93 5.55
CA LEU A 81 0.83 -6.67 6.73
C LEU A 81 1.49 -5.74 7.75
N ILE A 82 2.32 -4.78 7.32
CA ILE A 82 2.93 -3.79 8.21
C ILE A 82 1.85 -3.00 8.95
N ALA A 83 0.85 -2.49 8.22
CA ALA A 83 -0.24 -1.74 8.83
C ALA A 83 -1.07 -2.58 9.82
N MET A 84 -1.32 -3.85 9.49
CA MET A 84 -2.02 -4.80 10.34
C MET A 84 -1.26 -5.04 11.65
N ILE A 85 0.04 -5.33 11.56
CA ILE A 85 0.91 -5.57 12.72
C ILE A 85 0.97 -4.33 13.61
N LEU A 86 1.14 -3.15 13.01
CA LEU A 86 1.18 -1.89 13.76
C LEU A 86 -0.15 -1.60 14.47
N HIS A 87 -1.28 -1.90 13.84
CA HIS A 87 -2.60 -1.75 14.46
C HIS A 87 -2.77 -2.66 15.68
N ILE A 88 -2.39 -3.93 15.55
CA ILE A 88 -2.44 -4.90 16.67
C ILE A 88 -1.52 -4.45 17.80
N ALA A 89 -0.30 -4.02 17.47
CA ALA A 89 0.66 -3.50 18.45
C ALA A 89 0.14 -2.24 19.15
N GLY A 90 -0.46 -1.31 18.40
CA GLY A 90 -1.07 -0.09 18.95
C GLY A 90 -2.26 -0.40 19.87
N CYS A 91 -3.13 -1.35 19.49
CA CYS A 91 -4.23 -1.78 20.35
C CYS A 91 -3.72 -2.39 21.66
N TRP A 92 -2.65 -3.19 21.60
CA TRP A 92 -2.05 -3.79 22.79
C TRP A 92 -1.38 -2.76 23.69
N LEU A 93 -0.62 -1.83 23.11
CA LEU A 93 0.06 -0.76 23.85
C LEU A 93 -0.92 0.18 24.57
N LEU A 94 -2.04 0.52 23.91
CA LEU A 94 -3.06 1.41 24.44
C LEU A 94 -4.15 0.68 25.25
N GLN A 95 -4.00 -0.63 25.46
CA GLN A 95 -4.97 -1.48 26.18
C GLN A 95 -6.41 -1.32 25.67
N LEU A 96 -6.55 -1.25 24.35
CA LEU A 96 -7.83 -1.03 23.69
C LEU A 96 -8.75 -2.25 23.77
N ASN A 97 -10.06 -2.02 23.60
CA ASN A 97 -11.07 -3.06 23.60
C ASN A 97 -10.72 -4.17 22.57
N PRO A 98 -10.83 -5.46 22.93
CA PRO A 98 -10.59 -6.59 22.02
C PRO A 98 -11.32 -6.50 20.67
N LEU A 99 -12.50 -5.88 20.63
CA LEU A 99 -13.25 -5.68 19.39
C LEU A 99 -12.48 -4.84 18.35
N LEU A 100 -11.59 -3.94 18.79
CA LEU A 100 -10.80 -3.08 17.90
C LEU A 100 -9.69 -3.86 17.18
N TYR A 101 -9.28 -5.02 17.68
CA TYR A 101 -8.33 -5.90 16.99
C TYR A 101 -8.94 -6.50 15.71
N LEU A 102 -10.27 -6.65 15.66
CA LEU A 102 -10.98 -7.12 14.47
C LEU A 102 -10.90 -6.14 13.29
N LEU A 103 -10.49 -4.89 13.53
CA LEU A 103 -10.24 -3.91 12.47
C LEU A 103 -8.89 -4.09 11.79
N ALA A 104 -8.00 -4.95 12.29
CA ALA A 104 -6.67 -5.14 11.71
C ALA A 104 -6.70 -5.51 10.21
N PRO A 105 -7.60 -6.39 9.71
CA PRO A 105 -7.74 -6.65 8.27
C PRO A 105 -8.25 -5.44 7.48
N VAL A 106 -9.11 -4.61 8.09
CA VAL A 106 -9.60 -3.37 7.49
C VAL A 106 -8.44 -2.39 7.33
N CYS A 107 -7.58 -2.23 8.34
CA CYS A 107 -6.38 -1.42 8.27
C CYS A 107 -5.42 -1.91 7.18
N ALA A 108 -5.24 -3.23 7.04
CA ALA A 108 -4.47 -3.81 5.95
C ALA A 108 -5.05 -3.44 4.58
N GLY A 109 -6.37 -3.58 4.41
CA GLY A 109 -7.09 -3.21 3.19
C GLY A 109 -6.94 -1.73 2.83
N ILE A 110 -7.02 -0.84 3.82
CA ILE A 110 -6.79 0.61 3.63
C ILE A 110 -5.36 0.86 3.15
N ALA A 111 -4.35 0.28 3.80
CA ALA A 111 -2.94 0.49 3.41
C ALA A 111 -2.64 -0.07 2.01
N ILE A 112 -3.19 -1.24 1.66
CA ILE A 112 -3.09 -1.83 0.30
C ILE A 112 -3.76 -0.93 -0.76
N SER A 113 -4.87 -0.30 -0.40
CA SER A 113 -5.61 0.58 -1.29
C SER A 113 -4.90 1.91 -1.48
N MET A 114 -4.43 2.53 -0.38
CA MET A 114 -3.74 3.81 -0.39
C MET A 114 -2.33 3.74 -1.00
N SER A 115 -1.68 2.57 -0.91
CA SER A 115 -0.39 2.34 -1.57
C SER A 115 -0.47 2.25 -3.09
N LYS A 116 -1.65 1.99 -3.66
CA LYS A 116 -1.83 1.88 -5.11
C LYS A 116 -1.55 3.23 -5.79
N VAL A 117 -0.66 3.21 -6.78
CA VAL A 117 -0.45 4.34 -7.69
C VAL A 117 -1.66 4.56 -8.61
N LYS A 118 -1.94 5.82 -8.94
CA LYS A 118 -2.91 6.17 -9.99
C LYS A 118 -2.31 5.86 -11.36
N LEU A 119 -2.91 4.91 -12.07
CA LEU A 119 -2.51 4.52 -13.41
C LEU A 119 -3.29 5.34 -14.46
N SER A 120 -2.68 5.55 -15.62
CA SER A 120 -3.37 6.11 -16.79
C SER A 120 -4.22 5.04 -17.49
N LYS A 121 -5.20 5.45 -18.29
CA LYS A 121 -6.03 4.51 -19.07
C LYS A 121 -5.20 3.61 -20.00
N LEU A 122 -4.10 4.13 -20.56
CA LEU A 122 -3.16 3.35 -21.38
C LEU A 122 -2.43 2.28 -20.53
N GLN A 123 -1.98 2.66 -19.34
CA GLN A 123 -1.29 1.78 -18.40
C GLN A 123 -2.21 0.64 -17.91
N ASP A 124 -3.46 0.96 -17.56
CA ASP A 124 -4.45 -0.07 -17.17
C ASP A 124 -4.71 -1.06 -18.31
N LEU A 125 -4.94 -0.55 -19.54
CA LEU A 125 -5.14 -1.40 -20.72
C LEU A 125 -3.91 -2.27 -21.02
N ALA A 126 -2.71 -1.73 -20.85
CA ALA A 126 -1.46 -2.46 -21.02
C ALA A 126 -1.31 -3.61 -20.01
N ILE A 127 -1.64 -3.37 -18.73
CA ILE A 127 -1.61 -4.42 -17.69
C ILE A 127 -2.62 -5.52 -18.02
N ASP A 128 -3.83 -5.17 -18.45
CA ASP A 128 -4.86 -6.16 -18.76
C ASP A 128 -4.46 -7.01 -19.97
N ARG A 129 -3.89 -6.38 -21.01
CA ARG A 129 -3.42 -7.11 -22.20
C ARG A 129 -2.18 -7.95 -21.91
N ALA A 130 -1.31 -7.53 -20.99
CA ALA A 130 -0.18 -8.33 -20.51
C ALA A 130 -0.68 -9.59 -19.79
N LYS A 131 -1.66 -9.47 -18.89
CA LYS A 131 -2.26 -10.62 -18.19
C LYS A 131 -2.89 -11.64 -19.15
N MET A 132 -3.52 -11.16 -20.22
CA MET A 132 -4.12 -12.01 -21.26
C MET A 132 -3.09 -12.59 -22.24
N GLY A 133 -1.80 -12.30 -22.10
CA GLY A 133 -0.73 -12.77 -23.00
C GLY A 133 -0.70 -12.06 -24.35
N GLY A 134 -1.50 -11.02 -24.56
CA GLY A 134 -1.66 -10.33 -25.84
C GLY A 134 -0.59 -9.27 -26.15
N LEU A 135 0.43 -9.14 -25.30
CA LEU A 135 1.56 -8.22 -25.50
C LEU A 135 2.87 -8.93 -25.89
N GLY A 136 2.91 -10.28 -25.94
CA GLY A 136 4.15 -11.03 -26.22
C GLY A 136 5.27 -10.81 -25.18
N VAL A 137 4.94 -10.14 -24.06
CA VAL A 137 5.83 -9.94 -22.93
C VAL A 137 5.70 -11.19 -22.05
N GLU A 138 6.85 -11.77 -21.69
CA GLU A 138 6.93 -12.99 -20.89
C GLU A 138 6.07 -12.86 -19.62
N LYS A 139 5.23 -13.88 -19.36
CA LYS A 139 4.40 -13.92 -18.15
C LYS A 139 5.33 -14.09 -16.95
N GLU A 140 5.58 -13.00 -16.22
CA GLU A 140 6.24 -13.13 -14.91
C GLU A 140 5.23 -13.70 -13.91
N ALA A 141 5.55 -14.92 -13.43
CA ALA A 141 4.76 -15.76 -12.54
C ALA A 141 4.43 -15.11 -11.19
#